data_AF-A0A7Z8ZDI2-F1
#
_entry.id   AF-A0A7Z8ZDI2-F1
#
_cell.length_a   1.000
_cell.length_b   1.000
_cell.length_c   1.000
_cell.angle_alpha   90.00
_cell.angle_beta   90.00
_cell.angle_gamma   90.00
#
_symmetry.space_group_name_H-M   'P 1'
#
loop_
_entity.id
_entity.type
_entity.pdbx_description
1 polymer ?
#
loop_
_entity_poly.entity_id
_entity_poly.type
_entity_poly.pdbx_seq_one_letter_code
_entity_poly.pdbx_strand_id
1 'polypeptide(L)' 'MSNALTIFDLDNTLIKGDSSTVWSRFLVREGWISDPDYLAREAMLMADYDRGEMNIADYVALIQAR' A
#
# COMPACT_ATOMS: atom_id res chain seq x y z
N MET A 1 3.00 37.44 14.82
CA MET A 1 3.91 36.28 14.75
C MET A 1 3.40 35.37 13.64
N SER A 2 4.24 34.97 12.69
CA SER A 2 3.88 33.92 11.73
C SER A 2 3.93 32.58 12.45
N ASN A 3 2.85 31.79 12.38
CA ASN A 3 2.88 30.41 12.85
C ASN A 3 3.72 29.58 11.88
N ALA A 4 4.65 28.79 12.40
CA ALA A 4 5.41 27.84 11.61
C ALA A 4 4.47 26.69 11.17
N LEU A 5 4.42 26.43 9.87
CA LEU A 5 3.75 25.26 9.30
C LEU A 5 4.78 24.14 9.13
N THR A 6 4.50 22.96 9.68
CA THR A 6 5.30 21.76 9.47
C THR A 6 4.42 20.69 8.83
N ILE A 7 4.93 20.03 7.80
CA ILE A 7 4.23 18.97 7.06
C ILE A 7 5.04 17.69 7.24
N PHE A 8 4.34 16.60 7.57
CA PHE A 8 4.89 15.26 7.66
C PHE A 8 4.13 14.36 6.71
N ASP A 9 4.87 13.54 5.98
CA ASP A 9 4.30 12.44 5.23
C ASP A 9 3.87 11.30 6.17
N LEU A 10 3.04 10.39 5.69
CA LEU A 10 2.59 9.24 6.48
C LEU A 10 3.59 8.09 6.41
N ASP A 11 3.72 7.50 5.21
CA ASP A 11 4.45 6.26 5.00
C ASP A 11 5.95 6.48 5.12
N ASN A 12 6.62 5.58 5.84
CA ASN A 12 8.05 5.68 6.16
C ASN A 12 8.48 6.96 6.92
N THR A 13 7.53 7.82 7.30
CA THR A 13 7.78 9.06 8.07
C THR A 13 7.11 9.01 9.43
N LEU A 14 5.77 9.01 9.49
CA LEU A 14 5.01 8.88 10.74
C LEU A 14 4.81 7.42 11.15
N ILE A 15 4.71 6.52 10.17
CA ILE A 15 4.59 5.08 10.39
C ILE A 15 5.75 4.32 9.76
N LYS A 16 6.09 3.16 10.33
CA LYS A 16 7.11 2.29 9.77
C LYS A 16 6.49 1.37 8.72
N GLY A 17 6.79 1.63 7.46
CA GLY A 17 6.33 0.86 6.30
C GLY A 17 5.19 1.54 5.55
N ASP A 18 4.77 0.88 4.48
CA ASP A 18 3.70 1.33 3.59
C ASP A 18 2.31 0.93 4.13
N SER A 19 1.45 1.93 4.32
CA SER A 19 0.10 1.77 4.87
C SER A 19 -0.77 0.83 4.04
N SER A 20 -0.63 0.85 2.72
CA SER A 20 -1.40 0.01 1.81
C SER A 20 -0.98 -1.46 1.92
N THR A 21 0.33 -1.73 1.96
CA THR A 21 0.88 -3.08 2.16
C THR A 21 0.53 -3.62 3.54
N VAL A 22 0.55 -2.78 4.57
CA VAL A 22 0.11 -3.18 5.93
C VAL A 22 -1.37 -3.56 5.92
N TRP A 23 -2.21 -2.79 5.24
CA TRP A 23 -3.64 -3.08 5.11
C TRP A 23 -3.91 -4.38 4.35
N SER A 24 -3.23 -4.61 3.24
CA SER A 24 -3.28 -5.85 2.45
C SER A 24 -2.97 -7.09 3.29
N ARG A 25 -1.91 -7.04 4.12
CA ARG A 25 -1.57 -8.14 5.05
C ARG A 25 -2.64 -8.35 6.12
N PHE A 26 -3.24 -7.27 6.62
CA PHE A 26 -4.34 -7.37 7.58
C PHE A 26 -5.54 -8.11 6.99
N LEU A 27 -5.97 -7.74 5.78
CA LEU A 27 -7.12 -8.37 5.11
C LEU A 27 -6.94 -9.88 4.90
N VAL A 28 -5.75 -10.31 4.46
CA VAL A 28 -5.42 -11.73 4.31
C VAL A 28 -5.40 -12.45 5.67
N ARG A 29 -4.79 -11.84 6.70
CA ARG A 29 -4.73 -12.42 8.04
C ARG A 29 -6.12 -12.64 8.65
N GLU A 30 -7.01 -11.68 8.45
CA GLU A 30 -8.40 -11.74 8.95
C GLU A 30 -9.31 -12.59 8.05
N GLY A 31 -8.80 -13.14 6.94
CA GLY A 31 -9.55 -14.04 6.05
C GLY A 31 -10.53 -13.35 5.10
N TRP A 32 -10.45 -12.03 4.92
CA TRP A 32 -11.28 -11.30 3.96
C TRP A 32 -10.85 -11.53 2.51
N ILE A 33 -9.58 -11.89 2.32
CA ILE A 33 -9.02 -12.24 1.01
C ILE A 33 -8.66 -13.71 1.04
N SER A 34 -9.30 -14.48 0.17
CA SER A 34 -9.11 -15.93 0.04
C SER A 34 -8.07 -16.31 -1.01
N ASP A 35 -7.67 -15.35 -1.86
CA ASP A 35 -6.72 -15.57 -2.94
C ASP A 35 -5.29 -15.71 -2.39
N PRO A 36 -4.63 -16.87 -2.57
CA PRO A 36 -3.29 -17.13 -2.03
C PRO A 36 -2.20 -16.28 -2.70
N ASP A 37 -2.43 -15.80 -3.93
CA ASP A 37 -1.46 -15.04 -4.71
C ASP A 37 -1.62 -13.52 -4.52
N TYR A 38 -2.54 -13.08 -3.66
CA TYR A 38 -2.82 -11.66 -3.43
C TYR A 38 -1.58 -10.90 -2.95
N LEU A 39 -0.93 -11.36 -1.87
CA LEU A 39 0.25 -10.67 -1.32
C LEU A 39 1.45 -10.71 -2.26
N ALA A 40 1.58 -11.77 -3.06
CA ALA A 40 2.65 -11.86 -4.06
C ALA A 40 2.46 -10.80 -5.16
N ARG A 41 1.23 -10.65 -5.68
CA ARG A 41 0.90 -9.61 -6.67
C ARG A 41 1.00 -8.20 -6.08
N GLU A 42 0.57 -8.01 -4.84
CA GLU A 42 0.72 -6.73 -4.14
C GLU A 42 2.20 -6.35 -4.04
N ALA A 43 3.06 -7.26 -3.61
CA ALA A 43 4.50 -7.02 -3.52
C ALA A 43 5.14 -6.71 -4.88
N MET A 44 4.71 -7.39 -5.95
CA MET A 44 5.17 -7.11 -7.31
C MET A 44 4.79 -5.69 -7.75
N LEU A 45 3.53 -5.30 -7.54
CA LEU A 45 3.07 -3.97 -7.91
C LEU A 45 3.77 -2.89 -7.09
N MET A 46 3.97 -3.09 -5.78
CA MET A 46 4.73 -2.15 -4.95
C MET A 46 6.20 -2.04 -5.38
N ALA A 47 6.82 -3.13 -5.85
CA ALA A 47 8.15 -3.06 -6.45
C ALA A 47 8.16 -2.25 -7.77
N ASP A 48 7.07 -2.28 -8.55
CA ASP A 48 6.92 -1.42 -9.73
C ASP A 48 6.68 0.04 -9.34
N TYR A 49 5.98 0.29 -8.23
CA TYR A 49 5.80 1.63 -7.67
C TYR A 49 7.11 2.26 -7.25
N ASP A 50 7.96 1.50 -6.55
CA ASP A 50 9.28 1.95 -6.12
C ASP A 50 10.18 2.32 -7.32
N ARG A 51 9.96 1.69 -8.49
CA ARG A 51 10.65 2.03 -9.75
C ARG A 51 9.98 3.14 -10.54
N GLY A 52 8.78 3.59 -10.15
CA GLY A 52 7.97 4.56 -10.89
C GLY A 52 7.31 3.99 -12.15
N GLU A 53 7.18 2.66 -12.25
CA GLU A 53 6.67 1.93 -13.42
C GLU A 53 5.28 1.31 -13.18
N MET A 54 4.73 1.44 -11.97
CA MET A 54 3.44 0.83 -11.61
C MET A 54 2.32 1.23 -12.57
N ASN A 55 1.62 0.23 -13.09
CA ASN A 55 0.30 0.44 -13.68
C ASN A 55 -0.74 0.62 -12.56
N ILE A 56 -1.18 1.87 -12.38
CA ILE A 56 -2.12 2.21 -11.31
C ILE A 56 -3.46 1.49 -11.44
N ALA A 57 -3.89 1.15 -12.67
CA ALA A 57 -5.15 0.44 -12.89
C ALA A 57 -5.10 -0.99 -12.34
N ASP A 58 -3.96 -1.66 -12.51
CA ASP A 58 -3.76 -3.03 -11.99
C ASP A 58 -3.71 -3.03 -10.46
N TYR A 59 -3.08 -2.02 -9.87
CA TYR A 59 -3.03 -1.85 -8.42
C TYR A 59 -4.41 -1.55 -7.82
N VAL A 60 -5.17 -0.63 -8.42
CA VAL A 60 -6.55 -0.35 -7.98
C VAL A 60 -7.43 -1.59 -8.11
N ALA A 61 -7.31 -2.34 -9.20
CA ALA A 61 -8.05 -3.59 -9.38
C ALA A 61 -7.72 -4.61 -8.30
N LEU A 62 -6.44 -4.74 -7.92
CA LEU A 62 -6.02 -5.63 -6.85
C LEU A 62 -6.68 -5.26 -5.50
N ILE A 63 -6.62 -3.99 -5.08
CA ILE A 63 -7.12 -3.58 -3.77
C ILE A 63 -8.66 -3.47 -3.69
N GLN A 64 -9.34 -3.40 -4.84
CA GLN A 64 -10.80 -3.37 -4.91
C GLN A 64 -11.44 -4.74 -5.12
N ALA A 65 -10.64 -5.75 -5.52
CA ALA A 65 -11.12 -7.11 -5.67
C ALA A 65 -11.60 -7.65 -4.31
N ARG A 66 -12.89 -7.98 -4.24
CA ARG A 66 -13.52 -8.66 -3.11
C ARG A 66 -13.49 -10.16 -3.30
#